data_AF-A0A2Y9A415-F1
#
_entry.id   AF-A0A2Y9A415-F1
#
_cell.length_a   1.000
_cell.length_b   1.000
_cell.length_c   1.000
_cell.angle_alpha   90.00
_cell.angle_beta   90.00
_cell.angle_gamma   90.00
#
_symmetry.space_group_name_H-M   'P 1'
#
loop_
_entity.id
_entity.type
_entity.pdbx_description
1 polymer ?
#
loop_
_entity_poly.entity_id
_entity_poly.type
_entity_poly.pdbx_seq_one_letter_code
_entity_poly.pdbx_strand_id
1 'polypeptide(L)'
;MSQQSPDPVQQEVLSVLARWMVDSFPAEPGWDELHMQLRPLRDVVSFRVVEVRGEERTARLGRLTADQPPYTLARRLQDLNAQPEQGTWIEAALTLSATGWPEPTFTVTGRFNRDGEPSPWREGDEPLDATDLVHHLTRYPRRADAVPGWMAQRITDAGLAVPGPGGAEGTTAGAGAAVAEEEGAAVASIAEPGGRPRPEVLDIVVDRDGPVLADGTRPGRRRLRLGGSLRLLDVLETVGVPLTFIDDRGTWIVRLGESRDAGQVLAVVEQGQGAPTGAVPDARVHLLTEAQPADLLDEDGRLLLYYCSVPGELEVVLDSARLGEVVPPPAPATPPDNALVRTAVAEFAADPGPRRMLHVLRQALGGKLVVDATGSELPAPGTPAPELRLTTLTAPDGSRALAAFTSNAALAEFRGKAAPTDERVTGIAQSGVALLETFRKAEELGWFLIDPNGPSCAIGRKEVELALAAPSASAVKDLLAGPHTAQELVTALGEPGTQLFIAHTETDGRAGPVLVRDRTDGKPVLLAFTSPVEVAAYNPDFGARRLPAGALLQLVVANRAKALVVNPSGPQGVLPLAQVWHALGNPDLPPAPAGTADDGGTGTGESEGTTP
;
A
#
# COMPACT_ATOMS: atom_id res chain seq x y z
N MET A 1 2.57 -1.94 36.17
CA MET A 1 1.44 -1.39 35.39
C MET A 1 1.41 0.11 35.56
N SER A 2 1.61 0.87 34.48
CA SER A 2 1.55 2.33 34.50
C SER A 2 0.10 2.78 34.25
N GLN A 3 -0.41 3.67 35.09
CA GLN A 3 -1.68 4.38 34.84
C GLN A 3 -1.36 5.64 34.05
N GLN A 4 -1.76 5.67 32.78
CA GLN A 4 -1.73 6.87 31.96
C GLN A 4 -3.18 7.30 31.73
N SER A 5 -3.50 8.57 31.98
CA SER A 5 -4.81 9.12 31.65
C SER A 5 -4.99 9.04 30.13
N PRO A 6 -5.99 8.30 29.62
CA PRO A 6 -6.12 8.08 28.18
C PRO A 6 -6.45 9.39 27.45
N ASP A 7 -5.84 9.60 26.28
CA ASP A 7 -6.21 10.67 25.34
C ASP A 7 -7.71 10.53 24.94
N PRO A 8 -8.44 11.62 24.66
CA PRO A 8 -9.82 11.58 24.14
C PRO A 8 -10.08 10.51 23.06
N VAL A 9 -9.14 10.26 22.14
CA VAL A 9 -9.30 9.22 21.10
C VAL A 9 -9.18 7.81 21.68
N GLN A 10 -8.33 7.62 22.69
CA GLN A 10 -8.24 6.34 23.41
C GLN A 10 -9.49 6.11 24.26
N GLN A 11 -10.04 7.14 24.90
CA GLN A 11 -11.31 7.06 25.63
C GLN A 11 -12.46 6.63 24.72
N GLU A 12 -12.54 7.18 23.52
CA GLU A 12 -13.56 6.81 22.53
C GLU A 12 -13.50 5.31 22.18
N VAL A 13 -12.30 4.79 21.89
CA VAL A 13 -12.11 3.36 21.60
C VAL A 13 -12.46 2.48 22.81
N LEU A 14 -12.09 2.92 24.02
CA LEU A 14 -12.45 2.24 25.27
C LEU A 14 -13.96 2.22 25.52
N SER A 15 -14.67 3.31 25.25
CA SER A 15 -16.12 3.39 25.38
C SER A 15 -16.84 2.47 24.40
N VAL A 16 -16.36 2.37 23.15
CA VAL A 16 -16.95 1.45 22.14
C VAL A 16 -16.69 -0.01 22.52
N LEU A 17 -15.48 -0.35 22.98
CA LEU A 17 -15.17 -1.70 23.49
C LEU A 17 -16.02 -2.06 24.71
N ALA A 18 -16.21 -1.12 25.64
CA ALA A 18 -17.04 -1.32 26.82
C ALA A 18 -18.51 -1.56 26.45
N ARG A 19 -19.05 -0.82 25.48
CA ARG A 19 -20.41 -1.01 24.99
C ARG A 19 -20.59 -2.36 24.32
N TRP A 20 -19.67 -2.74 23.44
CA TRP A 20 -19.67 -4.07 22.82
C TRP A 20 -19.67 -5.18 23.87
N MET A 21 -18.91 -5.00 24.96
CA MET A 21 -18.85 -5.97 26.06
C MET A 21 -20.22 -6.13 26.74
N VAL A 22 -20.92 -5.02 27.00
CA VAL A 22 -22.28 -5.07 27.58
C VAL A 22 -23.27 -5.73 26.63
N ASP A 23 -23.20 -5.41 25.33
CA ASP A 23 -24.14 -5.91 24.32
C ASP A 23 -23.91 -7.41 24.00
N SER A 24 -22.66 -7.86 23.99
CA SER A 24 -22.27 -9.22 23.59
C SER A 24 -22.28 -10.22 24.73
N PHE A 25 -22.15 -9.73 25.96
CA PHE A 25 -22.25 -10.52 27.18
C PHE A 25 -23.45 -10.00 27.98
N PRO A 26 -24.69 -10.36 27.62
CA PRO A 26 -25.87 -9.90 28.34
C PRO A 26 -25.78 -10.36 29.79
N ALA A 27 -25.30 -9.48 30.65
CA ALA A 27 -25.29 -9.63 32.08
C ALA A 27 -26.64 -9.12 32.58
N GLU A 28 -27.31 -9.91 33.42
CA GLU A 28 -28.57 -9.47 34.03
C GLU A 28 -28.34 -8.14 34.77
N PRO A 29 -29.26 -7.16 34.66
CA PRO A 29 -29.15 -5.91 35.39
C PRO A 29 -28.83 -6.12 36.88
N GLY A 30 -27.83 -5.41 37.41
CA GLY A 30 -27.40 -5.50 38.82
C GLY A 30 -25.99 -6.05 39.07
N TRP A 31 -25.11 -6.08 38.07
CA TRP A 31 -23.67 -6.29 38.28
C TRP A 31 -22.95 -5.00 38.71
N ASP A 32 -21.81 -5.16 39.39
CA ASP A 32 -21.02 -4.04 39.94
C ASP A 32 -19.87 -3.67 39.00
N GLU A 33 -19.10 -4.65 38.53
CA GLU A 33 -17.96 -4.45 37.63
C GLU A 33 -17.85 -5.53 36.55
N LEU A 34 -17.41 -5.14 35.35
CA LEU A 34 -16.94 -6.05 34.30
C LEU A 34 -15.45 -5.78 34.03
N HIS A 35 -14.62 -6.82 34.09
CA HIS A 35 -13.20 -6.73 33.74
C HIS A 35 -12.91 -7.47 32.45
N MET A 36 -12.44 -6.77 31.42
CA MET A 36 -11.98 -7.35 30.17
C MET A 36 -10.46 -7.34 30.10
N GLN A 37 -9.85 -8.51 29.96
CA GLN A 37 -8.44 -8.65 29.64
C GLN A 37 -8.28 -8.98 28.16
N LEU A 38 -7.33 -8.34 27.49
CA LEU A 38 -7.07 -8.44 26.06
C LEU A 38 -5.62 -8.84 25.82
N ARG A 39 -5.41 -9.85 24.97
CA ARG A 39 -4.10 -10.29 24.47
C ARG A 39 -4.11 -10.33 22.94
N PRO A 40 -3.80 -9.20 22.30
CA PRO A 40 -3.72 -9.07 20.85
C PRO A 40 -2.34 -9.54 20.33
N LEU A 41 -2.19 -10.85 20.18
CA LEU A 41 -0.97 -11.49 19.68
C LEU A 41 -1.27 -12.17 18.33
N ARG A 42 -0.39 -12.00 17.34
CA ARG A 42 -0.61 -12.42 15.93
C ARG A 42 -1.94 -11.94 15.34
N ASP A 43 -2.77 -12.83 14.80
CA ASP A 43 -4.01 -12.54 14.06
C ASP A 43 -5.27 -12.73 14.91
N VAL A 44 -5.09 -12.99 16.20
CA VAL A 44 -6.18 -13.20 17.15
C VAL A 44 -6.05 -12.22 18.30
N VAL A 45 -7.19 -11.69 18.76
CA VAL A 45 -7.24 -11.04 20.06
C VAL A 45 -7.90 -12.02 21.02
N SER A 46 -7.08 -12.69 21.82
CA SER A 46 -7.61 -13.50 22.91
C SER A 46 -8.15 -12.56 23.97
N PHE A 47 -9.28 -12.90 24.58
CA PHE A 47 -9.85 -12.09 25.63
C PHE A 47 -10.44 -12.92 26.77
N ARG A 48 -10.49 -12.30 27.95
CA ARG A 48 -11.15 -12.83 29.13
C ARG A 48 -12.04 -11.76 29.73
N VAL A 49 -13.33 -12.05 29.91
CA VAL A 49 -14.27 -11.17 30.62
C VAL A 49 -14.57 -11.78 31.97
N VAL A 50 -14.47 -10.99 33.05
CA VAL A 50 -14.88 -11.37 34.40
C VAL A 50 -16.00 -10.45 34.85
N GLU A 51 -17.18 -11.01 35.09
CA GLU A 51 -18.29 -10.32 35.72
C GLU A 51 -18.17 -10.42 37.25
N VAL A 52 -18.32 -9.30 37.94
CA VAL A 52 -18.31 -9.21 39.40
C VAL A 52 -19.68 -8.74 39.89
N ARG A 53 -20.28 -9.52 40.79
CA ARG A 53 -21.56 -9.24 41.46
C ARG A 53 -21.42 -9.56 42.94
N GLY A 54 -21.20 -8.53 43.77
CA GLY A 54 -20.84 -8.70 45.17
C GLY A 54 -19.57 -9.55 45.32
N GLU A 55 -19.69 -10.72 45.95
CA GLU A 55 -18.58 -11.68 46.11
C GLU A 55 -18.48 -12.70 44.95
N GLU A 56 -19.49 -12.79 44.08
CA GLU A 56 -19.50 -13.74 42.96
C GLU A 56 -18.69 -13.20 41.77
N ARG A 57 -17.90 -14.11 41.15
CA ARG A 57 -17.06 -13.80 39.99
C ARG A 57 -17.22 -14.87 38.91
N THR A 58 -17.67 -14.47 37.73
CA THR A 58 -17.86 -15.37 36.59
C THR A 58 -16.92 -14.99 35.44
N ALA A 59 -16.07 -15.92 34.99
CA ALA A 59 -15.10 -15.66 33.93
C ALA A 59 -15.47 -16.37 32.61
N ARG A 60 -15.38 -15.64 31.49
CA ARG A 60 -15.57 -16.12 30.13
C ARG A 60 -14.30 -15.86 29.31
N LEU A 61 -13.94 -16.80 28.46
CA LEU A 61 -12.78 -16.71 27.57
C LEU A 61 -13.25 -16.81 26.13
N GLY A 62 -12.59 -16.06 25.25
CA GLY A 62 -12.88 -16.11 23.82
C GLY A 62 -11.73 -15.60 22.98
N ARG A 63 -11.95 -15.64 21.67
CA ARG A 63 -11.01 -15.19 20.65
C ARG A 63 -11.77 -14.32 19.66
N LEU A 64 -11.22 -13.15 19.38
CA LEU A 64 -11.69 -12.26 18.33
C LEU A 64 -10.80 -12.45 17.11
N THR A 65 -11.44 -12.58 15.96
CA THR A 65 -10.83 -12.67 14.63
C THR A 65 -11.09 -11.37 13.86
N ALA A 66 -10.35 -11.14 12.76
CA ALA A 66 -10.35 -9.87 12.04
C ALA A 66 -11.72 -9.42 11.49
N ASP A 67 -12.65 -10.36 11.28
CA ASP A 67 -14.03 -10.13 10.86
C ASP A 67 -14.93 -9.55 11.97
N GLN A 68 -14.47 -9.57 13.22
CA GLN A 68 -15.24 -9.10 14.37
C GLN A 68 -14.87 -7.65 14.72
N PRO A 69 -15.81 -6.69 14.76
CA PRO A 69 -15.54 -5.30 15.14
C PRO A 69 -14.67 -5.07 16.41
N PRO A 70 -14.83 -5.82 17.53
CA PRO A 70 -13.98 -5.65 18.71
C PRO A 70 -12.50 -6.00 18.47
N TYR A 71 -12.17 -6.84 17.47
CA TYR A 71 -10.79 -7.11 17.06
C TYR A 71 -10.12 -5.82 16.59
N THR A 72 -10.76 -5.13 15.64
CA THR A 72 -10.23 -3.89 15.05
C THR A 72 -10.09 -2.79 16.10
N LEU A 73 -11.02 -2.73 17.06
CA LEU A 73 -10.94 -1.78 18.17
C LEU A 73 -9.78 -2.08 19.12
N ALA A 74 -9.55 -3.35 19.48
CA ALA A 74 -8.42 -3.75 20.32
C ALA A 74 -7.07 -3.48 19.63
N ARG A 75 -6.98 -3.69 18.31
CA ARG A 75 -5.79 -3.36 17.51
C ARG A 75 -5.57 -1.85 17.40
N ARG A 76 -6.61 -1.08 17.11
CA ARG A 76 -6.56 0.38 17.12
C ARG A 76 -6.10 0.92 18.48
N LEU A 77 -6.52 0.30 19.59
CA LEU A 77 -6.07 0.66 20.93
C LEU A 77 -4.57 0.36 21.14
N GLN A 78 -4.02 -0.71 20.56
CA GLN A 78 -2.58 -0.95 20.55
C GLN A 78 -1.83 0.10 19.75
N ASP A 79 -2.32 0.45 18.55
CA ASP A 79 -1.70 1.43 17.66
C ASP A 79 -1.66 2.82 18.33
N LEU A 80 -2.77 3.24 18.96
CA LEU A 80 -2.85 4.51 19.70
C LEU A 80 -1.97 4.55 20.95
N ASN A 81 -1.53 3.40 21.46
CA ASN A 81 -0.63 3.29 22.61
C ASN A 81 0.81 2.98 22.20
N ALA A 82 1.09 2.77 20.91
CA ALA A 82 2.43 2.51 20.43
C ALA A 82 3.30 3.75 20.65
N GLN A 83 4.47 3.54 21.26
CA GLN A 83 5.47 4.58 21.45
C GLN A 83 6.69 4.23 20.59
N PRO A 84 7.26 5.20 19.86
CA PRO A 84 8.49 4.96 19.09
C PRO A 84 9.56 4.37 20.01
N GLU A 85 10.22 3.30 19.54
CA GLU A 85 11.33 2.63 20.23
C GLU A 85 11.00 1.97 21.59
N GLN A 86 9.78 2.13 22.10
CA GLN A 86 9.29 1.52 23.35
C GLN A 86 8.15 0.52 23.09
N GLY A 87 7.71 0.39 21.84
CA GLY A 87 6.64 -0.51 21.43
C GLY A 87 5.29 -0.18 22.06
N THR A 88 4.43 -1.20 22.18
CA THR A 88 3.10 -1.08 22.80
C THR A 88 2.89 -2.13 23.88
N TRP A 89 1.69 -2.18 24.44
CA TRP A 89 1.30 -3.16 25.45
C TRP A 89 1.03 -4.56 24.87
N ILE A 90 1.37 -5.59 25.66
CA ILE A 90 1.14 -7.02 25.33
C ILE A 90 -0.14 -7.55 25.96
N GLU A 91 -0.59 -6.93 27.05
CA GLU A 91 -1.88 -7.21 27.68
C GLU A 91 -2.53 -5.89 28.12
N ALA A 92 -3.82 -5.75 27.88
CA ALA A 92 -4.62 -4.66 28.42
C ALA A 92 -5.70 -5.22 29.35
N ALA A 93 -6.01 -4.50 30.42
CA ALA A 93 -7.10 -4.78 31.33
C ALA A 93 -8.02 -3.57 31.39
N LEU A 94 -9.27 -3.75 31.00
CA LEU A 94 -10.32 -2.74 31.01
C LEU A 94 -11.28 -3.06 32.15
N THR A 95 -11.57 -2.08 33.00
CA THR A 95 -12.60 -2.19 34.03
C THR A 95 -13.74 -1.26 33.69
N LEU A 96 -14.94 -1.85 33.58
CA LEU A 96 -16.20 -1.14 33.41
C LEU A 96 -16.97 -1.22 34.73
N SER A 97 -17.31 -0.07 35.30
CA SER A 97 -18.16 0.01 36.49
C SER A 97 -19.52 0.60 36.12
N ALA A 98 -20.60 0.02 36.65
CA ALA A 98 -21.97 0.50 36.45
C ALA A 98 -22.54 1.07 37.74
N THR A 99 -23.19 2.23 37.66
CA THR A 99 -23.88 2.85 38.81
C THR A 99 -25.25 3.39 38.39
N GLY A 100 -26.27 3.28 39.24
CA GLY A 100 -27.59 3.91 38.99
C GLY A 100 -28.61 3.06 38.23
N TRP A 101 -28.59 1.73 38.40
CA TRP A 101 -29.61 0.82 37.86
C TRP A 101 -31.06 1.29 38.15
N PRO A 102 -32.02 1.11 37.23
CA PRO A 102 -31.98 0.28 36.01
C PRO A 102 -31.41 0.96 34.75
N GLU A 103 -31.10 2.27 34.81
CA GLU A 103 -30.46 3.03 33.72
C GLU A 103 -29.02 3.39 34.13
N PRO A 104 -28.09 2.42 34.11
CA PRO A 104 -26.76 2.61 34.66
C PRO A 104 -25.95 3.62 33.84
N THR A 105 -25.21 4.48 34.55
CA THR A 105 -24.09 5.22 33.98
C THR A 105 -22.84 4.35 34.06
N PHE A 106 -22.12 4.25 32.94
CA PHE A 106 -20.91 3.44 32.83
C PHE A 106 -19.66 4.29 32.89
N THR A 107 -18.67 3.85 33.68
CA THR A 107 -17.30 4.41 33.65
C THR A 107 -16.34 3.32 33.23
N VAL A 108 -15.49 3.62 32.24
CA VAL A 108 -14.45 2.71 31.75
C VAL A 108 -13.06 3.22 32.13
N THR A 109 -12.22 2.31 32.61
CA THR A 109 -10.80 2.58 32.86
C THR A 109 -9.95 1.51 32.20
N GLY A 110 -8.83 1.91 31.59
CA GLY A 110 -7.87 1.00 30.96
C GLY A 110 -6.54 0.96 31.71
N ARG A 111 -5.96 -0.23 31.84
CA ARG A 111 -4.59 -0.44 32.31
C ARG A 111 -3.83 -1.26 31.28
N PHE A 112 -2.60 -0.86 31.00
CA PHE A 112 -1.80 -1.44 29.94
C PHE A 112 -0.52 -2.06 30.53
N ASN A 113 -0.32 -3.33 30.27
CA ASN A 113 0.89 -4.05 30.62
C ASN A 113 1.82 -4.11 29.41
N ARG A 114 2.94 -3.39 29.50
CA ARG A 114 3.97 -3.35 28.46
C ARG A 114 5.08 -4.36 28.74
N ASP A 115 5.49 -4.47 30.00
CA ASP A 115 6.80 -5.07 30.33
C ASP A 115 6.70 -6.27 31.25
N GLY A 116 5.63 -6.39 32.04
CA GLY A 116 5.44 -7.52 32.94
C GLY A 116 5.03 -8.77 32.19
N GLU A 117 5.56 -9.92 32.57
CA GLU A 117 5.11 -11.19 32.02
C GLU A 117 3.62 -11.43 32.37
N PRO A 118 2.73 -11.66 31.40
CA PRO A 118 1.32 -11.87 31.69
C PRO A 118 1.08 -13.17 32.44
N SER A 119 0.38 -13.11 33.57
CA SER A 119 -0.02 -14.31 34.33
C SER A 119 -0.98 -15.18 33.50
N PRO A 120 -0.91 -16.51 33.55
CA PRO A 120 -1.87 -17.37 32.87
C PRO A 120 -3.32 -17.09 33.33
N TRP A 121 -4.29 -17.21 32.43
CA TRP A 121 -5.70 -16.93 32.72
C TRP A 121 -6.40 -18.12 33.40
N ARG A 122 -5.87 -19.33 33.19
CA ARG A 122 -6.23 -20.59 33.87
C ARG A 122 -4.98 -21.34 34.30
N GLU A 123 -5.14 -22.18 35.31
CA GLU A 123 -4.10 -23.13 35.70
C GLU A 123 -3.85 -24.11 34.55
N GLY A 124 -2.60 -24.17 34.07
CA GLY A 124 -2.20 -24.98 32.91
C GLY A 124 -2.21 -24.27 31.55
N ASP A 125 -2.56 -22.99 31.45
CA ASP A 125 -2.35 -22.23 30.21
C ASP A 125 -0.85 -22.15 29.90
N GLU A 126 -0.48 -22.43 28.65
CA GLU A 126 0.90 -22.27 28.20
C GLU A 126 1.32 -20.79 28.27
N PRO A 127 2.59 -20.51 28.63
CA PRO A 127 3.15 -19.17 28.51
C PRO A 127 3.04 -18.64 27.08
N LEU A 128 3.11 -17.32 26.91
CA LEU A 128 3.09 -16.71 25.58
C LEU A 128 4.15 -17.31 24.67
N ASP A 129 3.74 -17.73 23.48
CA ASP A 129 4.60 -18.34 22.47
C ASP A 129 5.75 -17.40 22.06
N ALA A 130 6.95 -17.95 21.88
CA ALA A 130 8.12 -17.17 21.46
C ALA A 130 7.89 -16.50 20.11
N THR A 131 7.19 -17.16 19.19
CA THR A 131 6.89 -16.61 17.87
C THR A 131 5.86 -15.48 17.94
N ASP A 132 4.89 -15.56 18.85
CA ASP A 132 3.94 -14.48 19.12
C ASP A 132 4.65 -13.22 19.66
N LEU A 133 5.67 -13.41 20.49
CA LEU A 133 6.48 -12.33 21.04
C LEU A 133 7.40 -11.70 19.99
N VAL A 134 8.01 -12.50 19.11
CA VAL A 134 8.74 -11.98 17.95
C VAL A 134 7.81 -11.14 17.08
N HIS A 135 6.65 -11.66 16.70
CA HIS A 135 5.67 -10.91 15.89
C HIS A 135 5.22 -9.62 16.59
N HIS A 136 5.01 -9.64 17.91
CA HIS A 136 4.67 -8.45 18.67
C HIS A 136 5.80 -7.39 18.62
N LEU A 137 7.05 -7.79 18.82
CA LEU A 137 8.21 -6.90 18.78
C LEU A 137 8.54 -6.42 17.37
N THR A 138 8.22 -7.18 16.33
CA THR A 138 8.34 -6.74 14.93
C THR A 138 7.30 -5.67 14.61
N ARG A 139 6.03 -5.88 14.99
CA ARG A 139 4.96 -4.91 14.75
C ARG A 139 5.12 -3.64 15.57
N TYR A 140 5.65 -3.74 16.79
CA TYR A 140 5.89 -2.61 17.68
C TYR A 140 7.34 -2.61 18.19
N PRO A 141 8.29 -2.16 17.34
CA PRO A 141 9.72 -2.23 17.63
C PRO A 141 10.10 -1.57 18.95
N ARG A 142 10.93 -2.28 19.70
CA ARG A 142 11.55 -1.80 20.94
C ARG A 142 13.05 -1.76 20.78
N ARG A 143 13.72 -0.74 21.31
CA ARG A 143 15.17 -0.79 21.49
C ARG A 143 15.57 -2.00 22.33
N ALA A 144 16.78 -2.49 22.13
CA ALA A 144 17.29 -3.67 22.82
C ALA A 144 17.22 -3.56 24.36
N ASP A 145 17.40 -2.36 24.92
CA ASP A 145 17.29 -2.09 26.36
C ASP A 145 15.84 -1.92 26.85
N ALA A 146 14.88 -1.75 25.95
CA ALA A 146 13.45 -1.64 26.21
C ALA A 146 12.68 -2.97 26.02
N VAL A 147 13.35 -4.03 25.54
CA VAL A 147 12.78 -5.38 25.49
C VAL A 147 12.86 -6.01 26.89
N PRO A 148 11.73 -6.47 27.47
CA PRO A 148 11.74 -7.11 28.78
C PRO A 148 12.60 -8.39 28.77
N GLY A 149 13.40 -8.59 29.82
CA GLY A 149 14.35 -9.71 29.89
C GLY A 149 13.70 -11.09 29.74
N TRP A 150 12.49 -11.31 30.27
CA TRP A 150 11.76 -12.57 30.10
C TRP A 150 11.36 -12.82 28.64
N MET A 151 11.07 -11.76 27.89
CA MET A 151 10.66 -11.81 26.49
C MET A 151 11.87 -12.18 25.61
N ALA A 152 13.01 -11.50 25.85
CA ALA A 152 14.27 -11.81 25.19
C ALA A 152 14.76 -13.24 25.49
N GLN A 153 14.67 -13.66 26.75
CA GLN A 153 15.04 -15.01 27.18
C GLN A 153 14.19 -16.07 26.48
N ARG A 154 12.85 -15.90 26.45
CA ARG A 154 11.94 -16.87 25.82
C ARG A 154 12.16 -16.99 24.31
N ILE A 155 12.42 -15.87 23.64
CA ILE A 155 12.73 -15.84 22.21
C ILE A 155 14.06 -16.57 21.96
N THR A 156 15.08 -16.29 22.76
CA THR A 156 16.41 -16.90 22.64
C THR A 156 16.38 -18.41 22.96
N ASP A 157 15.65 -18.82 23.99
CA ASP A 157 15.48 -20.23 24.37
C ASP A 157 14.77 -21.05 23.28
N ALA A 158 13.91 -20.40 22.50
CA ALA A 158 13.27 -20.98 21.31
C ALA A 158 14.17 -20.97 20.06
N GLY A 159 15.42 -20.50 20.17
CA GLY A 159 16.37 -20.40 19.06
C GLY A 159 16.09 -19.26 18.09
N LEU A 160 15.25 -18.29 18.47
CA LEU A 160 14.87 -17.15 17.64
C LEU A 160 15.70 -15.90 18.01
N ALA A 161 15.84 -14.98 17.05
CA ALA A 161 16.52 -13.70 17.28
C ALA A 161 15.53 -12.66 17.83
N VAL A 162 15.95 -11.87 18.82
CA VAL A 162 15.15 -10.76 19.37
C VAL A 162 15.15 -9.58 18.38
N PRO A 163 13.99 -9.16 17.87
CA PRO A 163 13.93 -8.01 16.94
C PRO A 163 14.36 -6.70 17.61
N GLY A 164 15.09 -5.85 16.89
CA GLY A 164 15.51 -4.53 17.36
C GLY A 164 15.58 -3.50 16.23
N PRO A 165 15.40 -2.19 16.53
CA PRO A 165 15.45 -1.12 15.55
C PRO A 165 16.90 -0.89 15.12
N GLY A 166 17.34 -1.55 14.04
CA GLY A 166 18.60 -1.22 13.35
C GLY A 166 19.66 -2.34 13.23
N GLY A 167 19.28 -3.60 13.01
CA GLY A 167 20.22 -4.70 12.84
C GLY A 167 20.30 -5.26 11.42
N ALA A 168 20.75 -4.47 10.44
CA ALA A 168 21.35 -4.99 9.22
C ALA A 168 22.87 -4.81 9.31
N GLU A 169 23.61 -5.88 8.98
CA GLU A 169 25.08 -6.03 8.93
C GLU A 169 25.83 -6.42 10.22
N GLY A 170 26.50 -7.58 10.19
CA GLY A 170 27.76 -7.76 10.93
C GLY A 170 28.05 -9.10 11.63
N THR A 171 28.50 -10.08 10.83
CA THR A 171 29.65 -10.98 11.13
C THR A 171 29.43 -12.36 11.76
N THR A 172 30.17 -13.27 11.13
CA THR A 172 30.35 -14.72 11.19
C THR A 172 31.12 -15.28 12.39
N ALA A 173 30.93 -16.60 12.60
CA ALA A 173 31.85 -17.66 13.10
C ALA A 173 31.11 -18.50 14.15
N GLY A 174 30.94 -19.82 14.08
CA GLY A 174 31.59 -20.87 13.32
C GLY A 174 31.74 -22.06 14.28
N ALA A 175 31.21 -23.23 13.95
CA ALA A 175 31.61 -24.50 14.55
C ALA A 175 31.04 -25.64 13.71
N GLY A 176 31.92 -26.33 12.98
CA GLY A 176 31.60 -27.58 12.32
C GLY A 176 31.55 -28.75 13.30
N ALA A 177 30.82 -29.80 12.92
CA ALA A 177 31.10 -31.16 13.33
C ALA A 177 30.62 -32.11 12.23
N ALA A 178 31.48 -33.08 11.93
CA ALA A 178 31.45 -33.95 10.79
C ALA A 178 30.49 -35.15 10.93
N VAL A 179 29.97 -35.56 9.77
CA VAL A 179 29.81 -36.93 9.23
C VAL A 179 29.69 -38.10 10.22
N ALA A 180 28.58 -38.84 10.10
CA ALA A 180 28.60 -40.30 10.15
C ALA A 180 27.59 -40.85 9.12
N GLU A 181 28.11 -41.64 8.19
CA GLU A 181 27.37 -42.55 7.31
C GLU A 181 26.73 -43.66 8.14
N GLU A 182 25.48 -44.02 7.85
CA GLU A 182 24.98 -45.37 8.08
C GLU A 182 24.04 -45.78 6.94
N GLU A 183 24.48 -46.78 6.18
CA GLU A 183 23.73 -47.49 5.16
C GLU A 183 22.55 -48.26 5.77
N GLY A 184 21.44 -48.28 5.04
CA GLY A 184 20.65 -49.51 4.84
C GLY A 184 19.65 -49.88 5.93
N ALA A 185 18.42 -49.37 5.80
CA ALA A 185 17.23 -50.13 6.16
C ALA A 185 16.05 -49.73 5.27
N ALA A 186 15.71 -50.63 4.33
CA ALA A 186 14.50 -50.56 3.55
C ALA A 186 13.28 -50.96 4.39
N VAL A 187 12.14 -50.37 4.00
CA VAL A 187 10.75 -50.78 4.23
C VAL A 187 10.10 -50.34 5.55
N ALA A 188 9.32 -49.26 5.47
CA ALA A 188 7.88 -49.32 5.71
C ALA A 188 7.17 -48.11 5.10
N SER A 189 6.37 -48.37 4.07
CA SER A 189 5.36 -47.47 3.52
C SER A 189 4.43 -47.00 4.63
N ILE A 190 4.59 -45.76 5.07
CA ILE A 190 3.55 -45.06 5.82
C ILE A 190 2.54 -44.57 4.77
N ALA A 191 1.36 -45.18 4.77
CA ALA A 191 0.25 -44.73 3.96
C ALA A 191 -0.14 -43.32 4.42
N GLU A 192 0.16 -42.32 3.60
CA GLU A 192 -0.32 -40.94 3.77
C GLU A 192 -1.83 -40.87 3.51
N PRO A 193 -2.56 -40.03 4.26
CA PRO A 193 -4.00 -39.90 4.10
C PRO A 193 -4.34 -39.04 2.87
N GLY A 194 -4.98 -39.64 1.86
CA GLY A 194 -5.99 -38.96 1.03
C GLY A 194 -5.57 -37.99 -0.09
N GLY A 195 -4.35 -38.06 -0.65
CA GLY A 195 -3.91 -37.22 -1.79
C GLY A 195 -4.17 -37.85 -3.17
N ARG A 196 -4.42 -37.03 -4.20
CA ARG A 196 -4.51 -37.48 -5.61
C ARG A 196 -3.23 -38.23 -6.02
N PRO A 197 -3.29 -39.22 -6.93
CA PRO A 197 -2.10 -39.90 -7.42
C PRO A 197 -1.16 -38.88 -8.08
N ARG A 198 0.12 -38.86 -7.67
CA ARG A 198 1.11 -37.93 -8.21
C ARG A 198 1.33 -38.21 -9.70
N PRO A 199 1.20 -37.20 -10.59
CA PRO A 199 1.49 -37.38 -12.01
C PRO A 199 3.00 -37.55 -12.22
N GLU A 200 3.43 -38.12 -13.35
CA GLU A 200 4.85 -38.20 -13.72
C GLU A 200 5.41 -36.83 -14.17
N VAL A 201 4.55 -35.97 -14.71
CA VAL A 201 4.89 -34.64 -15.23
C VAL A 201 3.87 -33.62 -14.70
N LEU A 202 4.35 -32.47 -14.25
CA LEU A 202 3.55 -31.31 -13.88
C LEU A 202 3.52 -30.31 -15.05
N ASP A 203 2.33 -30.01 -15.54
CA ASP A 203 2.11 -28.93 -16.50
C ASP A 203 1.81 -27.64 -15.74
N ILE A 204 2.74 -26.69 -15.76
CA ILE A 204 2.70 -25.48 -14.93
C ILE A 204 2.43 -24.28 -15.83
N VAL A 205 1.44 -23.47 -15.48
CA VAL A 205 1.17 -22.18 -16.11
C VAL A 205 1.50 -21.09 -15.11
N VAL A 206 2.33 -20.15 -15.52
CA VAL A 206 2.85 -19.09 -14.66
C VAL A 206 2.40 -17.77 -15.26
N ASP A 207 1.80 -16.91 -14.46
CA ASP A 207 1.42 -15.55 -14.84
C ASP A 207 1.83 -14.56 -13.74
N ARG A 208 1.82 -13.26 -14.04
CA ARG A 208 2.22 -12.23 -13.07
C ARG A 208 1.48 -10.91 -13.29
N ASP A 209 1.56 -10.05 -12.27
CA ASP A 209 1.20 -8.65 -12.44
C ASP A 209 2.04 -7.99 -13.54
N GLY A 210 1.37 -7.25 -14.40
CA GLY A 210 1.97 -6.63 -15.56
C GLY A 210 0.92 -6.14 -16.55
N PRO A 211 1.35 -5.39 -17.58
CA PRO A 211 0.43 -4.83 -18.55
C PRO A 211 -0.27 -5.94 -19.34
N VAL A 212 -1.61 -5.85 -19.41
CA VAL A 212 -2.41 -6.60 -20.38
C VAL A 212 -2.43 -5.83 -21.68
N LEU A 213 -2.06 -6.49 -22.77
CA LEU A 213 -2.04 -5.89 -24.11
C LEU A 213 -3.46 -5.78 -24.68
N ALA A 214 -3.64 -4.95 -25.72
CA ALA A 214 -4.95 -4.70 -26.31
C ALA A 214 -5.60 -5.94 -26.93
N ASP A 215 -4.79 -6.92 -27.33
CA ASP A 215 -5.21 -8.23 -27.84
C ASP A 215 -5.52 -9.25 -26.70
N GLY A 216 -5.43 -8.82 -25.44
CA GLY A 216 -5.60 -9.66 -24.26
C GLY A 216 -4.35 -10.47 -23.90
N THR A 217 -3.27 -10.35 -24.67
CA THR A 217 -2.02 -11.07 -24.40
C THR A 217 -1.40 -10.57 -23.11
N ARG A 218 -0.91 -11.51 -22.30
CA ARG A 218 -0.14 -11.26 -21.07
C ARG A 218 1.30 -11.67 -21.31
N PRO A 219 2.22 -10.72 -21.59
CA PRO A 219 3.58 -11.07 -21.98
C PRO A 219 4.38 -11.80 -20.89
N GLY A 220 3.96 -11.68 -19.63
CA GLY A 220 4.52 -12.43 -18.51
C GLY A 220 4.10 -13.90 -18.43
N ARG A 221 3.06 -14.31 -19.18
CA ARG A 221 2.47 -15.66 -19.06
C ARG A 221 3.33 -16.70 -19.75
N ARG A 222 3.64 -17.80 -19.05
CA ARG A 222 4.50 -18.89 -19.53
C ARG A 222 3.92 -20.26 -19.20
N ARG A 223 4.38 -21.28 -19.93
CA ARG A 223 4.04 -22.69 -19.68
C ARG A 223 5.32 -23.50 -19.56
N LEU A 224 5.39 -24.35 -18.55
CA LEU A 224 6.56 -25.17 -18.20
C LEU A 224 6.11 -26.60 -17.94
N ARG A 225 6.99 -27.56 -18.20
CA ARG A 225 6.78 -28.97 -17.86
C ARG A 225 7.89 -29.40 -16.92
N LEU A 226 7.55 -29.76 -15.69
CA LEU A 226 8.51 -30.18 -14.66
C LEU A 226 8.23 -31.62 -14.20
N GLY A 227 9.21 -32.24 -13.55
CA GLY A 227 9.06 -33.60 -13.01
C GLY A 227 8.03 -33.66 -11.89
N GLY A 228 7.16 -34.68 -11.91
CA GLY A 228 6.09 -34.86 -10.94
C GLY A 228 6.51 -35.22 -9.52
N SER A 229 7.79 -35.54 -9.33
CA SER A 229 8.40 -35.79 -8.02
C SER A 229 8.86 -34.53 -7.29
N LEU A 230 8.82 -33.36 -7.94
CA LEU A 230 9.27 -32.11 -7.33
C LEU A 230 8.30 -31.65 -6.23
N ARG A 231 8.86 -31.08 -5.16
CA ARG A 231 8.06 -30.41 -4.13
C ARG A 231 7.69 -29.01 -4.60
N LEU A 232 6.71 -28.40 -3.93
CA LEU A 232 6.28 -27.04 -4.25
C LEU A 232 7.42 -26.02 -4.16
N LEU A 233 8.32 -26.16 -3.17
CA LEU A 233 9.52 -25.33 -3.06
C LEU A 233 10.38 -25.42 -4.33
N ASP A 234 10.71 -26.63 -4.75
CA ASP A 234 11.59 -26.88 -5.90
C ASP A 234 10.94 -26.35 -7.21
N VAL A 235 9.61 -26.45 -7.32
CA VAL A 235 8.84 -25.84 -8.41
C VAL A 235 8.96 -24.32 -8.38
N LEU A 236 8.75 -23.67 -7.23
CA LEU A 236 8.78 -22.21 -7.11
C LEU A 236 10.20 -21.64 -7.30
N GLU A 237 11.24 -22.32 -6.84
CA GLU A 237 12.64 -21.95 -7.13
C GLU A 237 12.95 -22.07 -8.63
N THR A 238 12.44 -23.11 -9.30
CA THR A 238 12.62 -23.29 -10.74
C THR A 238 11.83 -22.25 -11.56
N VAL A 239 10.63 -21.90 -11.11
CA VAL A 239 9.68 -21.02 -11.80
C VAL A 239 9.91 -19.53 -11.52
N GLY A 240 10.35 -19.17 -10.30
CA GLY A 240 10.51 -17.79 -9.84
C GLY A 240 11.71 -17.06 -10.45
N VAL A 241 12.62 -17.82 -11.06
CA VAL A 241 13.94 -17.35 -11.47
C VAL A 241 14.02 -16.60 -12.82
N PRO A 242 13.02 -16.60 -13.71
CA PRO A 242 12.98 -15.69 -14.84
C PRO A 242 11.83 -14.65 -14.77
N LEU A 243 11.23 -14.46 -13.59
CA LEU A 243 10.27 -13.39 -13.28
C LEU A 243 10.98 -12.20 -12.60
N THR A 244 12.05 -11.69 -13.24
CA THR A 244 12.83 -10.62 -12.64
C THR A 244 12.02 -9.33 -12.49
N PHE A 245 12.13 -8.72 -11.31
CA PHE A 245 11.73 -7.34 -11.07
C PHE A 245 12.44 -6.39 -12.03
N ILE A 246 11.77 -5.29 -12.36
CA ILE A 246 12.34 -4.23 -13.20
C ILE A 246 13.55 -3.57 -12.52
N ASP A 247 13.54 -3.53 -11.18
CA ASP A 247 14.62 -2.97 -10.35
C ASP A 247 15.54 -4.06 -9.79
N ASP A 248 15.48 -5.27 -10.34
CA ASP A 248 16.27 -6.45 -9.94
C ASP A 248 16.10 -6.89 -8.47
N ARG A 249 15.13 -6.32 -7.73
CA ARG A 249 14.79 -6.69 -6.35
C ARG A 249 13.30 -6.49 -6.09
N GLY A 250 12.74 -7.24 -5.14
CA GLY A 250 11.36 -7.05 -4.67
C GLY A 250 10.75 -8.31 -4.10
N THR A 251 9.44 -8.25 -3.79
CA THR A 251 8.71 -9.36 -3.18
C THR A 251 7.48 -9.73 -4.02
N TRP A 252 7.35 -11.02 -4.33
CA TRP A 252 6.17 -11.58 -4.99
C TRP A 252 5.31 -12.35 -3.99
N ILE A 253 4.00 -12.17 -4.02
CA ILE A 253 3.06 -13.14 -3.43
C ILE A 253 2.62 -14.10 -4.54
N VAL A 254 2.76 -15.41 -4.32
CA VAL A 254 2.36 -16.45 -5.27
C VAL A 254 1.01 -17.00 -4.87
N ARG A 255 0.04 -16.94 -5.78
CA ARG A 255 -1.30 -17.50 -5.62
C ARG A 255 -1.54 -18.69 -6.55
N LEU A 256 -2.42 -19.57 -6.13
CA LEU A 256 -3.02 -20.58 -6.99
C LEU A 256 -4.14 -19.95 -7.82
N GLY A 257 -3.98 -19.86 -9.15
CA GLY A 257 -5.03 -19.34 -10.04
C GLY A 257 -4.49 -18.56 -11.25
N GLU A 258 -5.39 -17.84 -11.92
CA GLU A 258 -5.08 -17.05 -13.12
C GLU A 258 -5.15 -15.53 -12.91
N SER A 259 -5.47 -15.08 -11.69
CA SER A 259 -5.60 -13.66 -11.38
C SER A 259 -5.19 -13.32 -9.95
N ARG A 260 -4.98 -12.03 -9.72
CA ARG A 260 -4.64 -11.44 -8.42
C ARG A 260 -5.66 -11.77 -7.31
N ASP A 261 -6.93 -11.91 -7.68
CA ASP A 261 -8.05 -12.09 -6.75
C ASP A 261 -8.51 -13.56 -6.63
N ALA A 262 -7.84 -14.48 -7.34
CA ALA A 262 -8.23 -15.88 -7.39
C ALA A 262 -7.37 -16.77 -6.47
N GLY A 263 -8.04 -17.75 -5.87
CA GLY A 263 -7.47 -18.89 -5.13
C GLY A 263 -6.61 -18.54 -3.92
N GLN A 264 -5.97 -19.55 -3.36
CA GLN A 264 -5.21 -19.44 -2.12
C GLN A 264 -3.80 -18.90 -2.35
N VAL A 265 -3.25 -18.22 -1.35
CA VAL A 265 -1.83 -17.85 -1.34
C VAL A 265 -0.99 -19.08 -1.00
N LEU A 266 0.06 -19.31 -1.79
CA LEU A 266 0.94 -20.48 -1.66
C LEU A 266 2.28 -20.11 -1.02
N ALA A 267 2.85 -18.96 -1.39
CA ALA A 267 4.18 -18.56 -0.94
C ALA A 267 4.41 -17.05 -1.10
N VAL A 268 5.46 -16.57 -0.45
CA VAL A 268 6.08 -15.28 -0.73
C VAL A 268 7.49 -15.52 -1.26
N VAL A 269 7.87 -14.87 -2.35
CA VAL A 269 9.22 -14.97 -2.94
C VAL A 269 9.90 -13.63 -2.80
N GLU A 270 10.92 -13.57 -1.94
CA GLU A 270 11.84 -12.43 -1.84
C GLU A 270 12.92 -12.59 -2.90
N GLN A 271 13.02 -11.62 -3.81
CA GLN A 271 14.09 -11.58 -4.78
C GLN A 271 15.12 -10.54 -4.35
N GLY A 272 16.34 -11.01 -4.07
CA GLY A 272 17.50 -10.19 -3.81
C GLY A 272 18.05 -9.54 -5.09
N GLN A 273 19.04 -8.67 -4.93
CA GLN A 273 19.61 -7.92 -6.04
C GLN A 273 20.21 -8.85 -7.10
N GLY A 274 19.73 -8.74 -8.35
CA GLY A 274 20.31 -9.41 -9.50
C GLY A 274 21.79 -9.04 -9.69
N ALA A 275 22.63 -10.02 -10.05
CA ALA A 275 24.02 -9.71 -10.40
C ALA A 275 24.06 -8.92 -11.71
N PRO A 276 24.94 -7.90 -11.84
CA PRO A 276 25.05 -7.06 -13.04
C PRO A 276 25.44 -7.82 -14.32
N THR A 277 25.77 -9.12 -14.22
CA THR A 277 26.18 -10.00 -15.32
C THR A 277 25.04 -10.84 -15.90
N GLY A 278 23.77 -10.58 -15.55
CA GLY A 278 22.63 -11.37 -16.02
C GLY A 278 22.55 -12.75 -15.37
N ALA A 279 23.16 -12.93 -14.20
CA ALA A 279 22.97 -14.13 -13.40
C ALA A 279 21.57 -14.13 -12.78
N VAL A 280 21.06 -15.33 -12.53
CA VAL A 280 19.82 -15.54 -11.78
C VAL A 280 19.90 -14.77 -10.45
N PRO A 281 18.95 -13.88 -10.15
CA PRO A 281 18.89 -13.22 -8.84
C PRO A 281 18.75 -14.26 -7.74
N ASP A 282 19.40 -14.03 -6.60
CA ASP A 282 19.15 -14.84 -5.40
C ASP A 282 17.69 -14.67 -4.99
N ALA A 283 16.98 -15.79 -4.80
CA ALA A 283 15.56 -15.79 -4.49
C ALA A 283 15.29 -16.69 -3.29
N ARG A 284 14.58 -16.16 -2.30
CA ARG A 284 14.17 -16.90 -1.11
C ARG A 284 12.66 -17.12 -1.16
N VAL A 285 12.26 -18.38 -1.05
CA VAL A 285 10.86 -18.77 -1.08
C VAL A 285 10.38 -19.08 0.34
N HIS A 286 9.35 -18.37 0.78
CA HIS A 286 8.66 -18.55 2.05
C HIS A 286 7.33 -19.25 1.78
N LEU A 287 7.28 -20.57 1.96
CA LEU A 287 6.04 -21.33 1.80
C LEU A 287 5.03 -20.96 2.89
N LEU A 288 3.77 -20.83 2.50
CA LEU A 288 2.63 -20.57 3.39
C LEU A 288 1.63 -21.74 3.40
N THR A 289 1.98 -22.84 2.71
CA THR A 289 1.17 -24.05 2.62
C THR A 289 2.06 -25.28 2.62
N GLU A 290 1.54 -26.37 3.18
CA GLU A 290 2.15 -27.71 3.14
C GLU A 290 1.66 -28.54 1.94
N ALA A 291 0.76 -27.99 1.12
CA ALA A 291 0.16 -28.67 -0.03
C ALA A 291 1.21 -29.10 -1.05
N GLN A 292 1.09 -30.32 -1.57
CA GLN A 292 1.98 -30.80 -2.62
C GLN A 292 1.47 -30.37 -4.00
N PRO A 293 2.33 -30.23 -5.02
CA PRO A 293 1.91 -29.81 -6.36
C PRO A 293 0.76 -30.65 -6.94
N ALA A 294 0.72 -31.96 -6.64
CA ALA A 294 -0.34 -32.86 -7.10
C ALA A 294 -1.73 -32.53 -6.50
N ASP A 295 -1.78 -31.96 -5.30
CA ASP A 295 -3.01 -31.55 -4.62
C ASP A 295 -3.56 -30.23 -5.19
N LEU A 296 -2.70 -29.46 -5.88
CA LEU A 296 -2.98 -28.12 -6.37
C LEU A 296 -3.37 -28.08 -7.86
N LEU A 297 -3.48 -29.23 -8.51
CA LEU A 297 -3.81 -29.31 -9.93
C LEU A 297 -5.29 -28.97 -10.18
N ASP A 298 -5.53 -28.18 -11.23
CA ASP A 298 -6.87 -27.89 -11.75
C ASP A 298 -7.52 -29.15 -12.37
N GLU A 299 -8.74 -28.99 -12.89
CA GLU A 299 -9.48 -30.08 -13.53
C GLU A 299 -8.78 -30.66 -14.78
N ASP A 300 -7.93 -29.86 -15.42
CA ASP A 300 -7.15 -30.24 -16.59
C ASP A 300 -5.75 -30.78 -16.24
N GLY A 301 -5.44 -30.95 -14.95
CA GLY A 301 -4.16 -31.44 -14.47
C GLY A 301 -3.03 -30.40 -14.51
N ARG A 302 -3.37 -29.11 -14.53
CA ARG A 302 -2.41 -28.00 -14.60
C ARG A 302 -2.23 -27.32 -13.24
N LEU A 303 -1.01 -26.91 -12.95
CA LEU A 303 -0.69 -26.05 -11.81
C LEU A 303 -0.68 -24.59 -12.26
N LEU A 304 -1.68 -23.81 -11.86
CA LEU A 304 -1.82 -22.40 -12.23
C LEU A 304 -1.22 -21.51 -11.14
N LEU A 305 -0.12 -20.82 -11.42
CA LEU A 305 0.58 -19.94 -10.48
C LEU A 305 0.49 -18.49 -10.95
N TYR A 306 -0.01 -17.60 -10.10
CA TYR A 306 -0.10 -16.17 -10.35
C TYR A 306 0.78 -15.40 -9.36
N TYR A 307 1.72 -14.59 -9.87
CA TYR A 307 2.67 -13.81 -9.08
C TYR A 307 2.22 -12.35 -8.96
N CYS A 308 1.84 -11.93 -7.75
CA CYS A 308 1.45 -10.57 -7.43
C CYS A 308 2.66 -9.77 -6.94
N SER A 309 2.96 -8.63 -7.58
CA SER A 309 4.05 -7.75 -7.16
C SER A 309 3.59 -6.96 -5.94
N VAL A 310 4.21 -7.18 -4.78
CA VAL A 310 3.81 -6.52 -3.54
C VAL A 310 4.97 -5.70 -3.00
N PRO A 311 4.93 -4.36 -3.16
CA PRO A 311 5.93 -3.49 -2.55
C PRO A 311 5.73 -3.45 -1.03
N GLY A 312 6.84 -3.39 -0.30
CA GLY A 312 6.82 -3.31 1.16
C GLY A 312 7.95 -4.09 1.80
N GLU A 313 8.05 -3.96 3.12
CA GLU A 313 8.95 -4.78 3.93
C GLU A 313 8.50 -6.24 3.90
N LEU A 314 9.45 -7.17 3.78
CA LEU A 314 9.17 -8.60 3.60
C LEU A 314 8.21 -9.15 4.67
N GLU A 315 8.40 -8.79 5.93
CA GLU A 315 7.54 -9.25 7.02
C GLU A 315 6.10 -8.74 6.88
N VAL A 316 5.91 -7.48 6.47
CA VAL A 316 4.57 -6.93 6.21
C VAL A 316 3.89 -7.69 5.06
N VAL A 317 4.66 -8.03 4.03
CA VAL A 317 4.16 -8.81 2.89
C VAL A 317 3.83 -10.25 3.31
N LEU A 318 4.66 -10.88 4.15
CA LEU A 318 4.43 -12.21 4.71
C LEU A 318 3.17 -12.25 5.57
N ASP A 319 2.94 -11.23 6.39
CA ASP A 319 1.76 -11.13 7.25
C ASP A 319 0.49 -10.95 6.42
N SER A 320 0.48 -10.06 5.42
CA SER A 320 -0.63 -9.96 4.46
C SER A 320 -0.89 -11.27 3.72
N ALA A 321 0.19 -11.93 3.27
CA ALA A 321 0.09 -13.18 2.53
C ALA A 321 -0.51 -14.31 3.38
N ARG A 322 -0.18 -14.39 4.68
CA ARG A 322 -0.78 -15.34 5.64
C ARG A 322 -2.28 -15.11 5.85
N LEU A 323 -2.74 -13.87 5.70
CA LEU A 323 -4.15 -13.49 5.73
C LEU A 323 -4.87 -13.72 4.38
N GLY A 324 -4.16 -14.19 3.35
CA GLY A 324 -4.69 -14.35 2.00
C GLY A 324 -4.77 -13.04 1.20
N GLU A 325 -4.22 -11.96 1.73
CA GLU A 325 -4.23 -10.62 1.15
C GLU A 325 -3.01 -10.40 0.24
N VAL A 326 -3.21 -9.63 -0.83
CA VAL A 326 -2.17 -9.26 -1.82
C VAL A 326 -1.89 -7.77 -1.85
N VAL A 327 -2.36 -7.07 -0.84
CA VAL A 327 -2.15 -5.64 -0.62
C VAL A 327 -1.68 -5.51 0.82
N PRO A 328 -0.53 -4.87 1.08
CA PRO A 328 -0.10 -4.63 2.45
C PRO A 328 -1.17 -3.79 3.15
N PRO A 329 -1.39 -3.98 4.46
CA PRO A 329 -2.33 -3.17 5.21
C PRO A 329 -2.00 -1.68 5.00
N PRO A 330 -3.01 -0.81 4.87
CA PRO A 330 -2.75 0.61 4.67
C PRO A 330 -1.88 1.11 5.82
N ALA A 331 -0.80 1.82 5.47
CA ALA A 331 0.06 2.47 6.45
C ALA A 331 -0.81 3.28 7.43
N PRO A 332 -0.44 3.33 8.72
CA PRO A 332 -1.20 4.07 9.72
C PRO A 332 -1.48 5.48 9.21
N ALA A 333 -2.76 5.88 9.25
CA ALA A 333 -3.22 7.11 8.65
C ALA A 333 -2.50 8.31 9.28
N THR A 334 -1.47 8.79 8.60
CA THR A 334 -0.84 10.07 8.94
C THR A 334 -1.84 11.16 8.57
N PRO A 335 -2.04 12.18 9.43
CA PRO A 335 -2.84 13.34 9.04
C PRO A 335 -2.35 13.86 7.68
N PRO A 336 -3.26 14.12 6.73
CA PRO A 336 -2.87 14.55 5.39
C PRO A 336 -2.08 15.86 5.45
N ASP A 337 -0.97 15.90 4.70
CA ASP A 337 -0.18 17.10 4.45
C ASP A 337 0.20 17.17 2.96
N ASN A 338 -0.50 18.02 2.20
CA ASN A 338 -0.32 18.18 0.76
C ASN A 338 0.60 19.35 0.43
N ALA A 339 1.90 19.12 0.59
CA ALA A 339 2.95 20.12 0.32
C ALA A 339 2.98 20.63 -1.13
N LEU A 340 2.63 19.77 -2.09
CA LEU A 340 2.60 20.12 -3.52
C LEU A 340 1.49 21.14 -3.83
N VAL A 341 0.28 20.91 -3.31
CA VAL A 341 -0.82 21.87 -3.47
C VAL A 341 -0.50 23.17 -2.73
N ARG A 342 0.03 23.09 -1.50
CA ARG A 342 0.41 24.28 -0.72
C ARG A 342 1.43 25.15 -1.45
N THR A 343 2.44 24.54 -2.06
CA THR A 343 3.44 25.25 -2.87
C THR A 343 2.80 25.91 -4.09
N ALA A 344 1.98 25.18 -4.84
CA ALA A 344 1.30 25.72 -6.02
C ALA A 344 0.35 26.88 -5.68
N VAL A 345 -0.37 26.79 -4.56
CA VAL A 345 -1.26 27.85 -4.07
C VAL A 345 -0.46 29.08 -3.65
N ALA A 346 0.69 28.90 -2.98
CA ALA A 346 1.56 30.01 -2.61
C ALA A 346 2.11 30.74 -3.85
N GLU A 347 2.53 30.01 -4.87
CA GLU A 347 2.98 30.59 -6.14
C GLU A 347 1.86 31.33 -6.89
N PHE A 348 0.64 30.77 -6.88
CA PHE A 348 -0.52 31.43 -7.46
C PHE A 348 -0.89 32.72 -6.70
N ALA A 349 -0.88 32.69 -5.37
CA ALA A 349 -1.20 33.85 -4.55
C ALA A 349 -0.17 34.99 -4.74
N ALA A 350 1.10 34.64 -5.01
CA ALA A 350 2.15 35.61 -5.30
C ALA A 350 2.05 36.23 -6.71
N ASP A 351 1.66 35.43 -7.72
CA ASP A 351 1.53 35.87 -9.11
C ASP A 351 0.31 35.20 -9.80
N PRO A 352 -0.90 35.72 -9.60
CA PRO A 352 -2.11 35.10 -10.13
C PRO A 352 -2.13 35.12 -11.66
N GLY A 353 -2.36 33.95 -12.26
CA GLY A 353 -2.50 33.85 -13.72
C GLY A 353 -2.93 32.47 -14.19
N PRO A 354 -3.34 32.32 -15.47
CA PRO A 354 -3.88 31.06 -15.99
C PRO A 354 -2.91 29.88 -15.85
N ARG A 355 -1.61 30.11 -16.06
CA ARG A 355 -0.58 29.07 -15.89
C ARG A 355 -0.45 28.60 -14.44
N ARG A 356 -0.49 29.52 -13.47
CA ARG A 356 -0.44 29.20 -12.05
C ARG A 356 -1.74 28.55 -11.56
N MET A 357 -2.89 28.96 -12.10
CA MET A 357 -4.16 28.28 -11.85
C MET A 357 -4.14 26.82 -12.34
N LEU A 358 -3.67 26.58 -13.56
CA LEU A 358 -3.45 25.22 -14.07
C LEU A 358 -2.47 24.42 -13.19
N HIS A 359 -1.44 25.09 -12.65
CA HIS A 359 -0.54 24.46 -11.69
C HIS A 359 -1.25 24.07 -10.38
N VAL A 360 -2.13 24.90 -9.83
CA VAL A 360 -2.91 24.52 -8.64
C VAL A 360 -3.81 23.34 -8.97
N LEU A 361 -4.56 23.38 -10.08
CA LEU A 361 -5.45 22.30 -10.50
C LEU A 361 -4.71 20.97 -10.66
N ARG A 362 -3.57 20.95 -11.38
CA ARG A 362 -2.83 19.70 -11.62
C ARG A 362 -2.26 19.09 -10.33
N GLN A 363 -1.94 19.91 -9.32
CA GLN A 363 -1.53 19.38 -8.01
C GLN A 363 -2.74 18.93 -7.19
N ALA A 364 -3.87 19.65 -7.25
CA ALA A 364 -5.09 19.29 -6.52
C ALA A 364 -5.71 17.98 -7.02
N LEU A 365 -5.43 17.57 -8.26
CA LEU A 365 -5.83 16.25 -8.78
C LEU A 365 -5.03 15.09 -8.16
N GLY A 366 -3.99 15.37 -7.37
CA GLY A 366 -3.18 14.38 -6.64
C GLY A 366 -3.24 14.57 -5.13
N GLY A 367 -3.19 13.45 -4.41
CA GLY A 367 -3.19 13.41 -2.95
C GLY A 367 -4.55 13.76 -2.32
N LYS A 368 -4.51 14.02 -1.01
CA LYS A 368 -5.68 14.34 -0.20
C LYS A 368 -5.69 15.81 0.19
N LEU A 369 -6.89 16.38 0.32
CA LEU A 369 -7.15 17.66 0.96
C LEU A 369 -8.11 17.44 2.12
N VAL A 370 -8.14 18.37 3.05
CA VAL A 370 -8.99 18.33 4.24
C VAL A 370 -10.18 19.26 4.01
N VAL A 371 -11.38 18.80 4.28
CA VAL A 371 -12.56 19.65 4.38
C VAL A 371 -13.03 19.73 5.82
N ASP A 372 -13.63 20.86 6.15
CA ASP A 372 -14.12 21.13 7.49
C ASP A 372 -15.47 20.44 7.74
N ALA A 373 -15.46 19.50 8.67
CA ALA A 373 -16.65 18.79 9.14
C ALA A 373 -16.87 19.03 10.64
N THR A 374 -16.38 20.14 11.18
CA THR A 374 -16.62 20.55 12.57
C THR A 374 -18.12 20.66 12.82
N GLY A 375 -18.59 20.09 13.93
CA GLY A 375 -20.03 19.97 14.23
C GLY A 375 -20.74 18.82 13.52
N SER A 376 -20.04 18.00 12.72
CA SER A 376 -20.59 16.74 12.20
C SER A 376 -20.52 15.63 13.25
N GLU A 377 -21.58 14.82 13.33
CA GLU A 377 -21.54 13.56 14.08
C GLU A 377 -20.68 12.56 13.30
N LEU A 378 -19.54 12.16 13.88
CA LEU A 378 -18.72 11.11 13.29
C LEU A 378 -19.47 9.77 13.40
N PRO A 379 -19.45 8.92 12.35
CA PRO A 379 -20.14 7.65 12.38
C PRO A 379 -19.63 6.77 13.51
N ALA A 380 -20.55 6.21 14.28
CA ALA A 380 -20.27 4.98 15.01
C ALA A 380 -20.11 3.82 13.99
N PRO A 381 -19.18 2.87 14.18
CA PRO A 381 -19.08 1.72 13.30
C PRO A 381 -20.41 0.96 13.23
N GLY A 382 -20.94 0.73 12.02
CA GLY A 382 -22.19 -0.02 11.79
C GLY A 382 -23.47 0.82 11.67
N THR A 383 -23.41 2.15 11.81
CA THR A 383 -24.54 3.01 11.43
C THR A 383 -24.55 3.29 9.92
N PRO A 384 -25.74 3.34 9.28
CA PRO A 384 -25.85 3.82 7.92
C PRO A 384 -25.31 5.25 7.82
N ALA A 385 -24.66 5.56 6.70
CA ALA A 385 -23.84 6.75 6.48
C ALA A 385 -24.40 8.03 7.16
N PRO A 386 -23.72 8.60 8.16
CA PRO A 386 -24.19 9.82 8.80
C PRO A 386 -24.18 10.98 7.80
N GLU A 387 -25.06 11.94 8.02
CA GLU A 387 -25.05 13.20 7.29
C GLU A 387 -23.77 13.97 7.64
N LEU A 388 -22.72 13.77 6.84
CA LEU A 388 -21.52 14.59 6.90
C LEU A 388 -21.88 16.03 6.51
N ARG A 389 -21.80 16.94 7.49
CA ARG A 389 -22.06 18.36 7.29
C ARG A 389 -20.74 19.06 6.99
N LEU A 390 -20.45 19.22 5.71
CA LEU A 390 -19.33 20.03 5.26
C LEU A 390 -19.66 21.51 5.48
N THR A 391 -18.78 22.21 6.20
CA THR A 391 -18.92 23.65 6.41
C THR A 391 -18.60 24.40 5.12
N THR A 392 -19.50 25.29 4.70
CA THR A 392 -19.30 26.19 3.55
C THR A 392 -19.02 27.61 4.03
N LEU A 393 -18.21 28.35 3.28
CA LEU A 393 -17.95 29.77 3.51
C LEU A 393 -18.81 30.64 2.60
N THR A 394 -18.94 31.92 2.95
CA THR A 394 -19.46 32.94 2.04
C THR A 394 -18.28 33.68 1.43
N ALA A 395 -18.15 33.61 0.11
CA ALA A 395 -17.14 34.34 -0.64
C ALA A 395 -17.46 35.86 -0.67
N PRO A 396 -16.47 36.74 -1.00
CA PRO A 396 -16.68 38.19 -1.03
C PRO A 396 -17.80 38.66 -1.98
N ASP A 397 -18.12 37.87 -3.00
CA ASP A 397 -19.21 38.12 -3.95
C ASP A 397 -20.59 37.66 -3.45
N GLY A 398 -20.67 37.15 -2.21
CA GLY A 398 -21.89 36.64 -1.59
C GLY A 398 -22.24 35.20 -1.95
N SER A 399 -21.48 34.55 -2.84
CA SER A 399 -21.71 33.15 -3.20
C SER A 399 -21.19 32.19 -2.13
N ARG A 400 -21.70 30.96 -2.10
CA ARG A 400 -21.20 29.92 -1.18
C ARG A 400 -19.95 29.26 -1.74
N ALA A 401 -19.02 28.91 -0.87
CA ALA A 401 -17.78 28.26 -1.24
C ALA A 401 -17.53 27.01 -0.41
N LEU A 402 -16.99 25.96 -1.04
CA LEU A 402 -16.42 24.82 -0.32
C LEU A 402 -14.96 25.15 -0.02
N ALA A 403 -14.61 25.17 1.27
CA ALA A 403 -13.23 25.37 1.71
C ALA A 403 -12.54 24.02 1.86
N ALA A 404 -11.37 23.91 1.23
CA ALA A 404 -10.45 22.81 1.36
C ALA A 404 -9.11 23.31 1.90
N PHE A 405 -8.43 22.46 2.65
CA PHE A 405 -7.19 22.78 3.34
C PHE A 405 -6.10 21.79 2.96
N THR A 406 -4.88 22.29 2.81
CA THR A 406 -3.73 21.43 2.46
C THR A 406 -3.26 20.55 3.62
N SER A 407 -3.68 20.85 4.86
CA SER A 407 -3.39 20.02 6.03
C SER A 407 -4.40 20.24 7.16
N ASN A 408 -4.42 19.34 8.14
CA ASN A 408 -5.19 19.53 9.37
C ASN A 408 -4.74 20.78 10.16
N ALA A 409 -3.44 21.12 10.10
CA ALA A 409 -2.91 22.31 10.75
C ALA A 409 -3.49 23.59 10.13
N ALA A 410 -3.60 23.65 8.79
CA ALA A 410 -4.21 24.78 8.08
C ALA A 410 -5.70 24.94 8.44
N LEU A 411 -6.45 23.84 8.56
CA LEU A 411 -7.83 23.86 9.05
C LEU A 411 -7.93 24.37 10.49
N ALA A 412 -7.07 23.89 11.39
CA ALA A 412 -7.05 24.31 12.79
C ALA A 412 -6.73 25.81 12.93
N GLU A 413 -5.76 26.32 12.17
CA GLU A 413 -5.43 27.75 12.12
C GLU A 413 -6.61 28.59 11.58
N PHE A 414 -7.29 28.10 10.54
CA PHE A 414 -8.47 28.74 9.98
C PHE A 414 -9.57 28.93 11.03
N ARG A 415 -9.90 27.88 11.79
CA ARG A 415 -10.92 27.93 12.85
C ARG A 415 -10.50 28.80 14.02
N GLY A 416 -9.25 28.70 14.47
CA GLY A 416 -8.73 29.52 15.57
C GLY A 416 -8.82 31.04 15.31
N LYS A 417 -8.68 31.48 14.05
CA LYS A 417 -8.84 32.89 13.65
C LYS A 417 -10.30 33.33 13.55
N ALA A 418 -11.22 32.43 13.17
CA ALA A 418 -12.63 32.74 12.97
C ALA A 418 -13.39 32.91 14.30
N ALA A 419 -13.07 32.10 15.32
CA ALA A 419 -13.44 32.29 16.72
C ALA A 419 -12.70 31.25 17.59
N PRO A 420 -12.11 31.61 18.74
CA PRO A 420 -11.66 30.62 19.71
C PRO A 420 -12.87 29.97 20.36
N THR A 421 -13.31 28.83 19.83
CA THR A 421 -14.30 27.96 20.44
C THR A 421 -13.59 26.79 21.12
N ASP A 422 -14.12 26.30 22.26
CA ASP A 422 -13.71 25.03 22.87
C ASP A 422 -14.19 23.80 22.04
N GLU A 423 -14.72 24.05 20.84
CA GLU A 423 -15.25 23.02 19.95
C GLU A 423 -14.11 22.27 19.26
N ARG A 424 -14.19 20.94 19.29
CA ARG A 424 -13.20 20.08 18.63
C ARG A 424 -13.28 20.27 17.12
N VAL A 425 -12.21 20.79 16.53
CA VAL A 425 -12.06 20.91 15.07
C VAL A 425 -12.00 19.51 14.44
N THR A 426 -12.93 19.23 13.53
CA THR A 426 -13.03 17.94 12.84
C THR A 426 -12.78 18.15 11.34
N GLY A 427 -11.72 17.54 10.83
CA GLY A 427 -11.39 17.56 9.41
C GLY A 427 -11.56 16.19 8.77
N ILE A 428 -12.05 16.15 7.54
CA ILE A 428 -12.16 14.92 6.74
C ILE A 428 -11.19 14.99 5.57
N ALA A 429 -10.28 14.03 5.52
CA ALA A 429 -9.34 13.87 4.41
C ALA A 429 -10.03 13.16 3.23
N GLN A 430 -10.08 13.81 2.07
CA GLN A 430 -10.58 13.20 0.84
C GLN A 430 -9.61 13.44 -0.32
N SER A 431 -9.66 12.58 -1.33
CA SER A 431 -8.95 12.83 -2.60
C SER A 431 -9.39 14.18 -3.17
N GLY A 432 -8.45 14.98 -3.66
CA GLY A 432 -8.80 16.25 -4.28
C GLY A 432 -9.75 16.09 -5.47
N VAL A 433 -9.64 15.00 -6.24
CA VAL A 433 -10.60 14.65 -7.31
C VAL A 433 -12.02 14.49 -6.76
N ALA A 434 -12.18 13.76 -5.65
CA ALA A 434 -13.49 13.53 -5.04
C ALA A 434 -14.12 14.84 -4.53
N LEU A 435 -13.31 15.76 -4.02
CA LEU A 435 -13.76 17.08 -3.56
C LEU A 435 -14.15 18.01 -4.72
N LEU A 436 -13.38 18.00 -5.81
CA LEU A 436 -13.74 18.72 -7.03
C LEU A 436 -15.03 18.17 -7.65
N GLU A 437 -15.23 16.84 -7.62
CA GLU A 437 -16.47 16.19 -8.03
C GLU A 437 -17.66 16.58 -7.14
N THR A 438 -17.43 16.67 -5.83
CA THR A 438 -18.44 17.11 -4.85
C THR A 438 -18.85 18.55 -5.14
N PHE A 439 -17.87 19.43 -5.35
CA PHE A 439 -18.10 20.82 -5.74
C PHE A 439 -18.85 20.94 -7.07
N ARG A 440 -18.47 20.13 -8.08
CA ARG A 440 -19.13 20.11 -9.39
C ARG A 440 -20.62 19.80 -9.25
N LYS A 441 -20.98 18.78 -8.45
CA LYS A 441 -22.36 18.33 -8.24
C LYS A 441 -23.21 19.26 -7.38
N ALA A 442 -22.60 20.02 -6.47
CA ALA A 442 -23.29 20.95 -5.58
C ALA A 442 -23.52 22.31 -6.27
N GLU A 443 -24.63 22.47 -6.99
CA GLU A 443 -24.96 23.68 -7.79
C GLU A 443 -24.97 24.99 -6.98
N GLU A 444 -25.23 24.91 -5.68
CA GLU A 444 -25.28 26.06 -4.78
C GLU A 444 -23.91 26.68 -4.47
N LEU A 445 -22.82 25.99 -4.80
CA LEU A 445 -21.46 26.48 -4.59
C LEU A 445 -20.97 27.27 -5.80
N GLY A 446 -20.49 28.50 -5.57
CA GLY A 446 -19.83 29.34 -6.57
C GLY A 446 -18.33 29.07 -6.69
N TRP A 447 -17.67 28.77 -5.56
CA TRP A 447 -16.22 28.65 -5.47
C TRP A 447 -15.74 27.42 -4.72
N PHE A 448 -14.60 26.88 -5.16
CA PHE A 448 -13.78 25.97 -4.39
C PHE A 448 -12.54 26.74 -3.91
N LEU A 449 -12.41 26.94 -2.60
CA LEU A 449 -11.34 27.73 -2.01
C LEU A 449 -10.32 26.81 -1.36
N ILE A 450 -9.05 26.96 -1.73
CA ILE A 450 -7.93 26.28 -1.06
C ILE A 450 -7.23 27.26 -0.12
N ASP A 451 -7.05 26.86 1.14
CA ASP A 451 -6.36 27.60 2.21
C ASP A 451 -6.83 29.08 2.34
N PRO A 452 -8.14 29.33 2.60
CA PRO A 452 -8.76 30.67 2.50
C PRO A 452 -8.15 31.77 3.39
N ASN A 453 -7.48 31.43 4.50
CA ASN A 453 -6.87 32.39 5.43
C ASN A 453 -5.33 32.49 5.31
N GLY A 454 -4.74 31.85 4.29
CA GLY A 454 -3.31 31.91 3.96
C GLY A 454 -3.07 32.43 2.54
N PRO A 455 -1.94 32.09 1.90
CA PRO A 455 -1.90 32.07 0.44
C PRO A 455 -3.07 31.23 -0.04
N SER A 456 -3.97 31.83 -0.81
CA SER A 456 -5.25 31.22 -1.17
C SER A 456 -5.43 31.15 -2.67
N CYS A 457 -6.21 30.16 -3.10
CA CYS A 457 -6.59 30.00 -4.49
C CYS A 457 -8.10 29.75 -4.58
N ALA A 458 -8.80 30.60 -5.33
CA ALA A 458 -10.21 30.44 -5.64
C ALA A 458 -10.37 29.80 -7.02
N ILE A 459 -10.97 28.62 -7.04
CA ILE A 459 -11.18 27.82 -8.25
C ILE A 459 -12.66 27.90 -8.61
N GLY A 460 -12.96 28.38 -9.81
CA GLY A 460 -14.32 28.49 -10.33
C GLY A 460 -14.79 27.22 -11.02
N ARG A 461 -16.06 27.19 -11.41
CA ARG A 461 -16.66 26.04 -12.11
C ARG A 461 -15.97 25.70 -13.42
N LYS A 462 -15.57 26.70 -14.21
CA LYS A 462 -14.93 26.47 -15.52
C LYS A 462 -13.61 25.73 -15.37
N GLU A 463 -12.84 26.09 -14.36
CA GLU A 463 -11.57 25.46 -14.01
C GLU A 463 -11.78 24.01 -13.54
N VAL A 464 -12.83 23.75 -12.76
CA VAL A 464 -13.18 22.39 -12.32
C VAL A 464 -13.67 21.52 -13.48
N GLU A 465 -14.52 22.05 -14.35
CA GLU A 465 -14.97 21.32 -15.56
C GLU A 465 -13.80 20.97 -16.46
N LEU A 466 -12.85 21.89 -16.65
CA LEU A 466 -11.61 21.60 -17.38
C LEU A 466 -10.82 20.47 -16.69
N ALA A 467 -10.69 20.50 -15.37
CA ALA A 467 -9.92 19.51 -14.63
C ALA A 467 -10.54 18.11 -14.62
N LEU A 468 -11.87 18.03 -14.62
CA LEU A 468 -12.64 16.79 -14.57
C LEU A 468 -13.21 16.36 -15.93
N ALA A 469 -12.78 17.00 -17.02
CA ALA A 469 -13.24 16.70 -18.39
C ALA A 469 -12.99 15.24 -18.79
N ALA A 470 -11.99 14.59 -18.19
CA ALA A 470 -11.74 13.17 -18.36
C ALA A 470 -11.21 12.55 -17.05
N PRO A 471 -11.48 11.25 -16.78
CA PRO A 471 -10.95 10.58 -15.59
C PRO A 471 -9.43 10.62 -15.54
N SER A 472 -8.88 11.00 -14.39
CA SER A 472 -7.44 11.04 -14.13
C SER A 472 -6.93 9.68 -13.66
N ALA A 473 -5.66 9.36 -13.94
CA ALA A 473 -4.96 8.22 -13.37
C ALA A 473 -4.49 8.55 -11.94
N SER A 474 -5.44 8.65 -11.00
CA SER A 474 -5.19 9.09 -9.61
C SER A 474 -4.18 8.19 -8.89
N ALA A 475 -4.28 6.86 -9.02
CA ALA A 475 -3.33 5.93 -8.40
C ALA A 475 -1.89 6.19 -8.86
N VAL A 476 -1.67 6.42 -10.16
CA VAL A 476 -0.36 6.78 -10.69
C VAL A 476 0.06 8.17 -10.20
N LYS A 477 -0.84 9.15 -10.21
CA LYS A 477 -0.58 10.52 -9.74
C LYS A 477 -0.16 10.55 -8.27
N ASP A 478 -0.84 9.77 -7.42
CA ASP A 478 -0.58 9.67 -5.99
C ASP A 478 0.76 8.97 -5.73
N LEU A 479 1.07 7.91 -6.47
CA LEU A 479 2.39 7.25 -6.42
C LEU A 479 3.52 8.24 -6.75
N LEU A 480 3.37 9.02 -7.83
CA LEU A 480 4.39 9.97 -8.27
C LEU A 480 4.63 11.11 -7.28
N ALA A 481 3.66 11.41 -6.40
CA ALA A 481 3.80 12.47 -5.41
C ALA A 481 4.82 12.14 -4.31
N GLY A 482 5.19 10.86 -4.15
CA GLY A 482 6.18 10.40 -3.18
C GLY A 482 7.36 9.65 -3.82
N PRO A 483 8.35 9.23 -2.99
CA PRO A 483 9.39 8.30 -3.43
C PRO A 483 8.75 7.00 -3.93
N HIS A 484 9.22 6.52 -5.08
CA HIS A 484 8.75 5.29 -5.69
C HIS A 484 9.87 4.61 -6.49
N THR A 485 9.71 3.32 -6.69
CA THR A 485 10.54 2.46 -7.54
C THR A 485 9.95 2.33 -8.95
N ALA A 486 10.73 1.86 -9.93
CA ALA A 486 10.20 1.64 -11.27
C ALA A 486 9.22 0.47 -11.28
N GLN A 487 9.43 -0.53 -10.43
CA GLN A 487 8.50 -1.62 -10.22
C GLN A 487 7.15 -1.11 -9.73
N GLU A 488 7.09 -0.27 -8.68
CA GLU A 488 5.83 0.29 -8.19
C GLU A 488 5.10 1.08 -9.28
N LEU A 489 5.85 1.81 -10.11
CA LEU A 489 5.28 2.50 -11.27
C LEU A 489 4.70 1.52 -12.28
N VAL A 490 5.40 0.44 -12.64
CA VAL A 490 4.86 -0.56 -13.57
C VAL A 490 3.69 -1.33 -12.99
N THR A 491 3.69 -1.65 -11.69
CA THR A 491 2.54 -2.23 -11.00
C THR A 491 1.33 -1.30 -11.12
N ALA A 492 1.49 -0.01 -10.81
CA ALA A 492 0.41 0.97 -10.94
C ALA A 492 -0.09 1.12 -12.39
N LEU A 493 0.80 1.01 -13.38
CA LEU A 493 0.45 1.00 -14.80
C LEU A 493 -0.24 -0.31 -15.24
N GLY A 494 0.08 -1.43 -14.60
CA GLY A 494 -0.48 -2.75 -14.88
C GLY A 494 -1.87 -2.98 -14.31
N GLU A 495 -2.32 -2.12 -13.38
CA GLU A 495 -3.66 -2.22 -12.80
C GLU A 495 -4.76 -2.20 -13.89
N PRO A 496 -5.76 -3.09 -13.80
CA PRO A 496 -6.82 -3.20 -14.79
C PRO A 496 -7.53 -1.86 -15.03
N GLY A 497 -7.63 -1.45 -16.29
CA GLY A 497 -8.30 -0.21 -16.66
C GLY A 497 -7.48 1.06 -16.46
N THR A 498 -6.20 0.97 -16.03
CA THR A 498 -5.31 2.13 -15.98
C THR A 498 -5.11 2.72 -17.38
N GLN A 499 -5.43 4.01 -17.50
CA GLN A 499 -5.31 4.77 -18.74
C GLN A 499 -4.60 6.09 -18.45
N LEU A 500 -3.64 6.43 -19.29
CA LEU A 500 -2.93 7.71 -19.26
C LEU A 500 -3.21 8.49 -20.54
N PHE A 501 -2.74 9.73 -20.58
CA PHE A 501 -2.85 10.61 -21.73
C PHE A 501 -1.48 10.75 -22.41
N ILE A 502 -1.48 10.78 -23.74
CA ILE A 502 -0.35 11.28 -24.53
C ILE A 502 -0.70 12.65 -25.11
N ALA A 503 0.32 13.48 -25.24
CA ALA A 503 0.23 14.66 -26.09
C ALA A 503 0.22 14.22 -27.56
N HIS A 504 -0.64 14.84 -28.37
CA HIS A 504 -0.62 14.70 -29.81
C HIS A 504 -0.64 16.06 -30.49
N THR A 505 -0.10 16.10 -31.69
CA THR A 505 -0.18 17.25 -32.60
C THR A 505 -0.73 16.78 -33.93
N GLU A 506 -1.44 17.65 -34.62
CA GLU A 506 -1.85 17.41 -36.00
C GLU A 506 -0.79 17.96 -36.95
N THR A 507 -0.30 17.10 -37.85
CA THR A 507 0.58 17.49 -38.95
C THR A 507 0.01 16.89 -40.23
N ASP A 508 -0.20 17.71 -41.24
CA ASP A 508 -0.80 17.31 -42.53
C ASP A 508 -2.11 16.52 -42.38
N GLY A 509 -2.96 16.93 -41.43
CA GLY A 509 -4.26 16.28 -41.16
C GLY A 509 -4.16 14.92 -40.46
N ARG A 510 -2.98 14.53 -39.95
CA ARG A 510 -2.77 13.31 -39.17
C ARG A 510 -2.35 13.66 -37.75
N ALA A 511 -3.12 13.16 -36.78
CA ALA A 511 -2.77 13.26 -35.36
C ALA A 511 -1.72 12.20 -34.99
N GLY A 512 -0.53 12.65 -34.59
CA GLY A 512 0.58 11.79 -34.15
C GLY A 512 0.98 12.06 -32.70
N PRO A 513 1.54 11.06 -31.99
CA PRO A 513 2.07 11.27 -30.65
C PRO A 513 3.24 12.25 -30.68
N VAL A 514 3.33 13.12 -29.68
CA VAL A 514 4.49 14.00 -29.49
C VAL A 514 5.64 13.19 -28.90
N LEU A 515 6.75 13.10 -29.63
CA LEU A 515 8.02 12.58 -29.16
C LEU A 515 8.98 13.74 -28.93
N VAL A 516 9.47 13.88 -27.71
CA VAL A 516 10.47 14.91 -27.38
C VAL A 516 11.86 14.33 -27.57
N ARG A 517 12.74 15.05 -28.25
CA ARG A 517 14.14 14.65 -28.33
C ARG A 517 14.85 15.05 -27.06
N ASP A 518 15.53 14.08 -26.45
CA ASP A 518 16.38 14.37 -25.32
C ASP A 518 17.57 15.24 -25.73
N ARG A 519 17.93 16.21 -24.89
CA ARG A 519 18.96 17.20 -25.20
C ARG A 519 20.38 16.64 -25.18
N THR A 520 20.61 15.50 -24.52
CA THR A 520 21.93 14.90 -24.33
C THR A 520 22.31 13.96 -25.46
N ASP A 521 21.37 13.11 -25.92
CA ASP A 521 21.62 12.07 -26.91
C ASP A 521 20.71 12.14 -28.14
N GLY A 522 19.79 13.11 -28.21
CA GLY A 522 18.89 13.32 -29.34
C GLY A 522 17.82 12.23 -29.51
N LYS A 523 17.84 11.18 -28.67
CA LYS A 523 16.92 10.05 -28.78
C LYS A 523 15.50 10.46 -28.37
N PRO A 524 14.46 9.87 -29.00
CA PRO A 524 13.08 10.21 -28.67
C PRO A 524 12.73 9.74 -27.25
N VAL A 525 11.92 10.53 -26.57
CA VAL A 525 11.28 10.24 -25.29
C VAL A 525 9.77 10.36 -25.49
N LEU A 526 9.02 9.35 -25.05
CA LEU A 526 7.57 9.40 -25.06
C LEU A 526 7.07 10.04 -23.76
N LEU A 527 6.19 11.03 -23.88
CA LEU A 527 5.58 11.69 -22.73
C LEU A 527 4.19 11.12 -22.47
N ALA A 528 3.90 10.82 -21.21
CA ALA A 528 2.58 10.46 -20.74
C ALA A 528 2.16 11.33 -19.56
N PHE A 529 0.85 11.45 -19.36
CA PHE A 529 0.25 12.38 -18.42
C PHE A 529 -0.90 11.69 -17.68
N THR A 530 -1.05 11.99 -16.39
CA THR A 530 -2.12 11.41 -15.57
C THR A 530 -3.46 12.10 -15.76
N SER A 531 -3.50 13.28 -16.39
CA SER A 531 -4.73 14.05 -16.66
C SER A 531 -4.56 14.98 -17.88
N PRO A 532 -5.65 15.45 -18.50
CA PRO A 532 -5.58 16.44 -19.58
C PRO A 532 -5.04 17.80 -19.11
N VAL A 533 -5.21 18.15 -17.83
CA VAL A 533 -4.64 19.38 -17.23
C VAL A 533 -3.12 19.34 -17.26
N GLU A 534 -2.51 18.18 -17.03
CA GLU A 534 -1.05 18.03 -17.12
C GLU A 534 -0.54 18.23 -18.56
N VAL A 535 -1.32 17.82 -19.58
CA VAL A 535 -1.00 18.09 -20.99
C VAL A 535 -1.05 19.58 -21.28
N ALA A 536 -2.15 20.25 -20.91
CA ALA A 536 -2.33 21.69 -21.12
C ALA A 536 -1.29 22.53 -20.35
N ALA A 537 -0.89 22.07 -19.16
CA ALA A 537 0.17 22.70 -18.37
C ALA A 537 1.57 22.50 -18.99
N TYR A 538 1.82 21.37 -19.67
CA TYR A 538 3.06 21.14 -20.39
C TYR A 538 3.16 21.99 -21.66
N ASN A 539 2.11 21.96 -22.49
CA ASN A 539 1.98 22.84 -23.65
C ASN A 539 0.49 23.01 -24.01
N PRO A 540 -0.05 24.25 -23.97
CA PRO A 540 -1.47 24.49 -24.25
C PRO A 540 -1.86 24.21 -25.71
N ASP A 541 -0.91 24.14 -26.64
CA ASP A 541 -1.16 23.87 -28.05
C ASP A 541 -1.31 22.37 -28.36
N PHE A 542 -1.06 21.49 -27.38
CA PHE A 542 -1.17 20.05 -27.57
C PHE A 542 -2.59 19.53 -27.30
N GLY A 543 -3.03 18.62 -28.17
CA GLY A 543 -4.19 17.80 -27.88
C GLY A 543 -3.86 16.68 -26.89
N ALA A 544 -4.83 16.27 -26.09
CA ALA A 544 -4.70 15.13 -25.18
C ALA A 544 -5.45 13.92 -25.74
N ARG A 545 -4.77 12.77 -25.87
CA ARG A 545 -5.40 11.50 -26.25
C ARG A 545 -5.19 10.47 -25.17
N ARG A 546 -6.28 9.86 -24.70
CA ARG A 546 -6.27 8.81 -23.69
C ARG A 546 -5.93 7.46 -24.30
N LEU A 547 -5.06 6.70 -23.65
CA LEU A 547 -4.63 5.36 -24.09
C LEU A 547 -4.49 4.42 -22.87
N PRO A 548 -4.78 3.12 -23.03
CA PRO A 548 -4.41 2.10 -22.05
C PRO A 548 -2.91 2.08 -21.81
N ALA A 549 -2.49 1.83 -20.58
CA ALA A 549 -1.08 1.79 -20.20
C ALA A 549 -0.26 0.80 -21.05
N GLY A 550 -0.79 -0.41 -21.31
CA GLY A 550 -0.12 -1.39 -22.18
C GLY A 550 0.17 -0.87 -23.60
N ALA A 551 -0.76 -0.10 -24.18
CA ALA A 551 -0.57 0.49 -25.50
C ALA A 551 0.52 1.58 -25.49
N LEU A 552 0.69 2.30 -24.38
CA LEU A 552 1.76 3.30 -24.23
C LEU A 552 3.13 2.64 -24.14
N LEU A 553 3.24 1.55 -23.37
CA LEU A 553 4.47 0.77 -23.29
C LEU A 553 4.85 0.22 -24.68
N GLN A 554 3.87 -0.28 -25.44
CA GLN A 554 4.10 -0.70 -26.83
C GLN A 554 4.57 0.45 -27.73
N LEU A 555 4.02 1.66 -27.57
CA LEU A 555 4.47 2.84 -28.32
C LEU A 555 5.92 3.22 -28.01
N VAL A 556 6.39 3.07 -26.78
CA VAL A 556 7.80 3.29 -26.43
C VAL A 556 8.71 2.36 -27.24
N VAL A 557 8.40 1.07 -27.26
CA VAL A 557 9.17 0.07 -28.02
C VAL A 557 9.08 0.32 -29.52
N ALA A 558 7.87 0.57 -30.04
CA ALA A 558 7.63 0.81 -31.47
C ALA A 558 8.40 2.03 -31.99
N ASN A 559 8.53 3.08 -31.18
CA ASN A 559 9.28 4.30 -31.53
C ASN A 559 10.76 4.26 -31.13
N ARG A 560 11.24 3.14 -30.56
CA ARG A 560 12.57 3.04 -29.93
C ARG A 560 12.86 4.23 -29.01
N ALA A 561 11.82 4.69 -28.30
CA ALA A 561 11.95 5.80 -27.38
C ALA A 561 12.83 5.36 -26.21
N LYS A 562 13.80 6.18 -25.82
CA LYS A 562 14.77 5.81 -24.77
C LYS A 562 14.11 5.64 -23.40
N ALA A 563 12.97 6.28 -23.18
CA ALA A 563 12.17 6.18 -21.97
C ALA A 563 10.72 6.63 -22.20
N LEU A 564 9.84 6.18 -21.31
CA LEU A 564 8.56 6.81 -20.98
C LEU A 564 8.76 7.77 -19.82
N VAL A 565 8.31 9.02 -19.96
CA VAL A 565 8.29 10.00 -18.86
C VAL A 565 6.84 10.36 -18.56
N VAL A 566 6.40 10.05 -17.34
CA VAL A 566 5.05 10.35 -16.84
C VAL A 566 5.09 11.66 -16.05
N ASN A 567 4.19 12.60 -16.36
CA ASN A 567 4.05 13.92 -15.73
C ASN A 567 5.34 14.78 -15.73
N PRO A 568 5.90 15.10 -16.91
CA PRO A 568 7.18 15.81 -17.04
C PRO A 568 7.24 17.21 -16.41
N SER A 569 6.10 17.85 -16.10
CA SER A 569 6.05 19.19 -15.48
C SER A 569 5.94 19.17 -13.95
N GLY A 570 5.97 18.00 -13.30
CA GLY A 570 5.72 17.87 -11.86
C GLY A 570 6.46 16.68 -11.26
N PRO A 571 5.98 16.13 -10.13
CA PRO A 571 6.45 14.84 -9.67
C PRO A 571 6.30 13.82 -10.80
N GLN A 572 7.44 13.28 -11.25
CA GLN A 572 7.56 12.54 -12.49
C GLN A 572 7.97 11.09 -12.23
N GLY A 573 7.56 10.21 -13.13
CA GLY A 573 8.03 8.83 -13.19
C GLY A 573 8.77 8.60 -14.51
N VAL A 574 9.89 7.87 -14.47
CA VAL A 574 10.69 7.57 -15.66
C VAL A 574 10.88 6.07 -15.78
N LEU A 575 10.49 5.50 -16.92
CA LEU A 575 10.75 4.10 -17.27
C LEU A 575 11.64 4.05 -18.51
N PRO A 576 12.94 3.75 -18.38
CA PRO A 576 13.84 3.52 -19.50
C PRO A 576 13.36 2.39 -20.42
N LEU A 577 13.78 2.43 -21.69
CA LEU A 577 13.40 1.45 -22.70
C LEU A 577 13.66 0.01 -22.26
N ALA A 578 14.79 -0.26 -21.60
CA ALA A 578 15.12 -1.60 -21.11
C ALA A 578 14.07 -2.12 -20.10
N GLN A 579 13.61 -1.25 -19.20
CA GLN A 579 12.59 -1.57 -18.21
C GLN A 579 11.21 -1.78 -18.88
N VAL A 580 10.86 -0.94 -19.85
CA VAL A 580 9.62 -1.10 -20.63
C VAL A 580 9.63 -2.39 -21.44
N TRP A 581 10.76 -2.69 -22.09
CA TRP A 581 10.96 -3.91 -22.87
C TRP A 581 10.80 -5.16 -22.00
N HIS A 582 11.37 -5.14 -20.79
CA HIS A 582 11.23 -6.22 -19.81
C HIS A 582 9.81 -6.36 -19.27
N ALA A 583 9.13 -5.24 -18.99
CA ALA A 583 7.72 -5.23 -18.59
C ALA A 583 6.81 -5.86 -19.65
N LEU A 584 7.16 -5.69 -20.93
CA LEU A 584 6.46 -6.26 -22.08
C LEU A 584 6.90 -7.68 -22.45
N GLY A 585 7.67 -8.37 -21.59
CA GLY A 585 8.05 -9.76 -21.82
C GLY A 585 9.11 -9.95 -22.91
N ASN A 586 9.98 -8.96 -23.10
CA ASN A 586 11.14 -9.02 -24.01
C ASN A 586 10.79 -9.28 -25.49
N PRO A 587 9.88 -8.49 -26.10
CA PRO A 587 9.51 -8.67 -27.51
C PRO A 587 10.68 -8.36 -28.45
N ASP A 588 10.68 -8.92 -29.66
CA ASP A 588 11.64 -8.53 -30.69
C ASP A 588 11.56 -7.02 -30.96
N LEU A 589 12.70 -6.34 -30.94
CA LEU A 589 12.75 -4.92 -31.24
C LEU A 589 12.51 -4.71 -32.75
N PRO A 590 11.65 -3.75 -33.15
CA PRO A 590 11.48 -3.42 -34.56
C PRO A 590 12.82 -2.98 -35.16
N PRO A 591 13.09 -3.21 -36.46
CA PRO A 591 14.36 -2.83 -37.08
C PRO A 591 14.65 -1.34 -36.87
N ALA A 592 15.94 -0.99 -36.77
CA ALA A 592 16.32 0.41 -36.60
C ALA A 592 15.76 1.21 -37.79
N PRO A 593 15.16 2.40 -37.56
CA PRO A 593 14.85 3.27 -38.67
C PRO A 593 16.15 3.48 -39.43
N ALA A 594 16.11 3.27 -40.74
CA ALA A 594 17.27 3.47 -41.60
C ALA A 594 17.80 4.88 -41.29
N GLY A 595 19.01 4.94 -40.72
CA GLY A 595 19.64 6.22 -40.44
C GLY A 595 19.64 7.00 -41.75
N THR A 596 19.05 8.19 -41.73
CA THR A 596 19.36 9.22 -42.71
C THR A 596 20.87 9.22 -42.86
N ALA A 597 21.34 8.72 -44.00
CA ALA A 597 22.74 8.72 -44.35
C ALA A 597 23.26 10.12 -44.05
N ASP A 598 24.32 10.14 -43.25
CA ASP A 598 25.14 11.30 -43.05
C ASP A 598 25.54 11.78 -44.45
N ASP A 599 24.92 12.86 -44.92
CA ASP A 599 25.27 13.57 -46.16
C ASP A 599 26.58 14.34 -45.88
N GLY A 600 27.59 13.59 -45.44
CA GLY A 600 28.96 14.02 -45.25
C GLY A 600 29.64 13.96 -46.60
N GLY A 601 29.30 14.92 -47.47
CA GLY A 601 30.02 15.18 -48.70
C GLY A 601 31.52 15.27 -48.42
N THR A 602 32.27 14.31 -48.93
CA THR A 602 33.73 14.32 -48.99
C THR A 602 34.17 15.37 -50.01
N GLY A 603 34.15 16.63 -49.57
CA GLY A 603 34.91 17.70 -50.19
C GLY A 603 36.37 17.61 -49.77
N THR A 604 37.11 16.62 -50.28
CA THR A 604 38.58 16.64 -50.25
C THR A 604 39.07 17.46 -51.43
N GLY A 605 39.40 18.72 -51.15
CA GLY A 605 40.27 19.51 -52.01
C GLY A 605 41.69 18.95 -51.91
N GLU A 606 42.18 18.34 -52.99
CA GLU A 606 43.61 18.20 -53.22
C GLU A 606 44.07 19.40 -54.06
N SER A 607 44.82 20.29 -53.41
CA SER A 607 45.66 21.29 -54.06
C SER A 607 47.12 20.91 -53.82
N GLU A 608 47.73 20.18 -54.75
CA GLU A 608 49.17 20.18 -54.94
C GLU A 608 49.48 20.80 -56.31
N GLY A 609 50.35 21.79 -56.28
CA GLY A 609 50.69 22.62 -57.43
C GLY A 609 51.63 21.95 -58.41
N THR A 610 51.60 22.44 -59.65
CA THR A 610 52.74 22.41 -60.57
C THR A 610 52.71 23.70 -61.39
N THR A 611 53.76 24.50 -61.19
CA THR A 611 54.21 25.71 -61.94
C THR A 611 54.63 25.27 -63.38
N PRO A 612 54.66 26.12 -64.44
CA PRO A 612 54.94 27.56 -64.45
C PRO A 612 53.85 28.48 -65.02
#